data_AF-A0A4Q8Y106-F1
#
_entry.id   AF-A0A4Q8Y106-F1
#
_cell.length_a   1.000
_cell.length_b   1.000
_cell.length_c   1.000
_cell.angle_alpha   90.00
_cell.angle_beta   90.00
_cell.angle_gamma   90.00
#
_symmetry.space_group_name_H-M   'P 1'
#
loop_
_entity.id
_entity.type
_entity.pdbx_description
1 polymer ?
#
loop_
_entity_poly.entity_id
_entity_poly.type
_entity_poly.pdbx_seq_one_letter_code
_entity_poly.pdbx_strand_id
1 'polypeptide(L)'
;MKSLRPDTLHTLTETKLSNVDDRIWITSRVRMIAERKAIRNQNFSYISVTYYSLFTVVLSVFSKFYVQTYPLLEEINLSASVVVLVASLVAGGFRFETRANIYRECYLKLQRLQSKALSVEDRLTEYLDILDIYPNHSEKDYYDLIINHTYWEGKKLKMGDNALVPTPFMWMSYTFRHIFYYACVLFLFVAPLIFLAWPLVPGWACK
;
A
#
# COMPACT_ATOMS: atom_id res chain seq x y z
N MET A 1 22.98 43.83 -25.17
CA MET A 1 21.84 43.05 -24.65
C MET A 1 21.15 42.37 -25.82
N LYS A 2 21.28 41.04 -25.94
CA LYS A 2 20.68 40.28 -27.05
C LYS A 2 19.21 40.03 -26.68
N SER A 3 18.29 40.75 -27.33
CA SER A 3 16.84 40.58 -27.18
C SER A 3 16.47 39.11 -27.42
N LEU A 4 16.01 38.42 -26.37
CA LEU A 4 15.48 37.06 -26.49
C LEU A 4 14.26 37.08 -27.42
N ARG A 5 14.23 36.16 -28.39
CA ARG A 5 13.15 36.05 -29.37
C ARG A 5 11.86 35.63 -28.62
N PRO A 6 10.69 36.25 -28.84
CA PRO A 6 9.47 35.94 -28.09
C PRO A 6 9.11 34.44 -28.12
N ASP A 7 9.39 33.75 -29.23
CA ASP A 7 9.17 32.31 -29.39
C ASP A 7 9.97 31.46 -28.39
N THR A 8 11.20 31.89 -28.04
CA THR A 8 12.04 31.21 -27.04
C THR A 8 11.56 31.42 -25.61
N LEU A 9 10.89 32.54 -25.32
CA LEU A 9 10.32 32.80 -24.00
C LEU A 9 9.08 31.95 -23.76
N HIS A 10 8.23 31.81 -24.79
CA HIS A 10 7.06 30.93 -24.76
C HIS A 10 7.46 29.46 -24.57
N THR A 11 8.46 28.97 -25.30
CA THR A 11 8.95 27.59 -25.12
C THR A 11 9.52 27.36 -23.73
N LEU A 12 10.36 28.27 -23.20
CA LEU A 12 10.93 28.11 -21.85
C LEU A 12 9.85 28.14 -20.75
N THR A 13 8.81 28.95 -20.93
CA THR A 13 7.69 29.03 -19.98
C THR A 13 6.84 27.77 -20.06
N GLU A 14 6.56 27.26 -21.26
CA GLU A 14 5.85 26.00 -21.47
C GLU A 14 6.62 24.79 -20.93
N THR A 15 7.95 24.72 -21.12
CA THR A 15 8.77 23.62 -20.59
C THR A 15 8.89 23.67 -19.06
N LYS A 16 8.93 24.87 -18.46
CA LYS A 16 8.92 25.02 -16.99
C LYS A 16 7.56 24.67 -16.40
N LEU A 17 6.48 25.14 -17.02
CA LEU A 17 5.10 24.85 -16.61
C LEU A 17 4.81 23.34 -16.72
N SER A 18 5.19 22.71 -17.83
CA SER A 18 5.03 21.26 -18.02
C SER A 18 5.80 20.46 -16.98
N ASN A 19 7.01 20.89 -16.60
CA ASN A 19 7.79 20.21 -15.55
C ASN A 19 7.13 20.32 -14.16
N VAL A 20 6.54 21.48 -13.82
CA VAL A 20 5.82 21.64 -12.54
C VAL A 20 4.52 20.82 -12.54
N ASP A 21 3.77 20.82 -13.65
CA ASP A 21 2.53 20.04 -13.77
C ASP A 21 2.79 18.54 -13.77
N ASP A 22 3.85 18.09 -14.42
CA ASP A 22 4.31 16.70 -14.39
C ASP A 22 4.67 16.28 -12.95
N ARG A 23 5.38 17.14 -12.20
CA ARG A 23 5.70 16.88 -10.78
C ARG A 23 4.45 16.76 -9.93
N ILE A 24 3.53 17.72 -10.04
CA ILE A 24 2.26 17.71 -9.30
C ILE A 24 1.49 16.44 -9.62
N TRP A 25 1.40 16.07 -10.90
CA TRP A 25 0.70 14.88 -11.35
C TRP A 25 1.36 13.59 -10.81
N ILE A 26 2.68 13.44 -10.95
CA ILE A 26 3.42 12.26 -10.45
C ILE A 26 3.21 12.14 -8.94
N THR A 27 3.45 13.21 -8.18
CA THR A 27 3.32 13.21 -6.71
C THR A 27 1.89 12.88 -6.29
N SER A 28 0.88 13.40 -6.99
CA SER A 28 -0.53 13.05 -6.76
C SER A 28 -0.79 11.56 -6.94
N ARG A 29 -0.27 10.97 -8.04
CA ARG A 29 -0.45 9.54 -8.34
C ARG A 29 0.27 8.65 -7.33
N VAL A 30 1.48 9.00 -6.91
CA VAL A 30 2.21 8.27 -5.86
C VAL A 30 1.42 8.30 -4.54
N ARG A 31 0.88 9.45 -4.14
CA ARG A 31 0.06 9.59 -2.93
C ARG A 31 -1.25 8.79 -3.00
N MET A 32 -1.87 8.66 -4.18
CA MET A 32 -3.01 7.75 -4.38
C MET A 32 -2.64 6.26 -4.22
N ILE A 33 -1.42 5.87 -4.58
CA ILE A 33 -0.94 4.50 -4.35
C ILE A 33 -0.72 4.27 -2.85
N ALA A 34 -0.15 5.25 -2.15
CA ALA A 34 0.04 5.20 -0.70
C ALA A 34 -1.30 5.08 0.05
N GLU A 35 -2.32 5.86 -0.34
CA GLU A 35 -3.70 5.73 0.19
C GLU A 35 -4.21 4.29 0.03
N ARG A 36 -4.17 3.75 -1.19
CA ARG A 36 -4.66 2.39 -1.49
C ARG A 36 -3.94 1.32 -0.66
N LYS A 37 -2.63 1.47 -0.43
CA LYS A 37 -1.86 0.56 0.43
C LYS A 37 -2.26 0.66 1.89
N ALA A 38 -2.49 1.87 2.40
CA ALA A 38 -2.94 2.07 3.77
C ALA A 38 -4.32 1.43 4.00
N ILE A 39 -5.27 1.63 3.07
CA ILE A 39 -6.60 0.99 3.11
C ILE A 39 -6.47 -0.54 3.02
N ARG A 40 -5.63 -1.05 2.12
CA ARG A 40 -5.40 -2.51 2.01
C ARG A 40 -4.85 -3.09 3.31
N ASN A 41 -3.90 -2.40 3.95
CA ASN A 41 -3.34 -2.85 5.22
C ASN A 41 -4.38 -2.84 6.34
N GLN A 42 -5.25 -1.83 6.39
CA GLN A 42 -6.39 -1.80 7.32
C GLN A 42 -7.30 -3.01 7.14
N ASN A 43 -7.77 -3.23 5.91
CA ASN A 43 -8.65 -4.35 5.59
C ASN A 43 -7.98 -5.68 5.92
N PHE A 44 -6.71 -5.83 5.56
CA PHE A 44 -5.93 -7.02 5.86
C PHE A 44 -5.82 -7.28 7.36
N SER A 45 -5.53 -6.25 8.17
CA SER A 45 -5.46 -6.38 9.63
C SER A 45 -6.79 -6.80 10.23
N TYR A 46 -7.90 -6.16 9.82
CA TYR A 46 -9.24 -6.51 10.33
C TYR A 46 -9.66 -7.91 9.90
N ILE A 47 -9.50 -8.26 8.63
CA ILE A 47 -9.80 -9.62 8.13
C ILE A 47 -8.97 -10.65 8.89
N SER A 48 -7.68 -10.39 9.13
CA SER A 48 -6.82 -11.33 9.88
C SER A 48 -7.31 -11.52 11.31
N VAL A 49 -7.60 -10.43 12.04
CA VAL A 49 -8.09 -10.52 13.43
C VAL A 49 -9.43 -11.25 13.47
N THR A 50 -10.38 -10.91 12.60
CA THR A 50 -11.69 -11.59 12.51
C THR A 50 -11.52 -13.07 12.18
N TYR A 51 -10.65 -13.40 11.21
CA TYR A 51 -10.36 -14.76 10.81
C TYR A 51 -9.84 -15.59 11.99
N TYR A 52 -8.79 -15.14 12.66
CA TYR A 52 -8.25 -15.88 13.80
C TYR A 52 -9.19 -15.93 15.01
N SER A 53 -10.02 -14.90 15.22
CA SER A 53 -11.08 -14.93 16.23
C SER A 53 -12.11 -16.02 15.93
N LEU A 54 -12.47 -16.22 14.66
CA LEU A 54 -13.37 -17.31 14.27
C LEU A 54 -12.72 -18.68 14.50
N PHE A 55 -11.42 -18.81 14.22
CA PHE A 55 -10.68 -20.05 14.47
C PHE A 55 -10.66 -20.44 15.95
N THR A 56 -10.42 -19.50 16.87
CA THR A 56 -10.45 -19.80 18.31
C THR A 56 -11.85 -20.23 18.77
N VAL A 57 -12.90 -19.63 18.22
CA VAL A 57 -14.29 -20.05 18.48
C VAL A 57 -14.54 -21.49 17.98
N VAL A 58 -14.12 -21.82 16.76
CA VAL A 58 -14.26 -23.18 16.20
C VAL A 58 -13.51 -24.20 17.07
N LEU A 59 -12.27 -23.94 17.46
CA LEU A 59 -11.50 -24.82 18.35
C LEU A 59 -12.16 -24.99 19.71
N SER A 60 -12.78 -23.93 20.25
CA SER A 60 -13.49 -23.97 21.53
C SER A 60 -14.77 -24.83 21.45
N VAL A 61 -15.56 -24.66 20.39
CA VAL A 61 -16.82 -25.40 20.18
C VAL A 61 -16.57 -26.88 19.93
N PHE A 62 -15.55 -27.21 19.13
CA PHE A 62 -15.19 -28.58 18.78
C PHE A 62 -14.04 -29.15 19.63
N SER A 63 -13.81 -28.59 20.82
CA SER A 63 -12.67 -28.94 21.68
C SER A 63 -12.54 -30.45 21.93
N LYS A 64 -13.65 -31.13 22.23
CA LYS A 64 -13.68 -32.58 22.46
C LYS A 64 -13.15 -33.41 21.28
N PHE A 65 -13.40 -32.96 20.05
CA PHE A 65 -12.91 -33.62 18.84
C PHE A 65 -11.40 -33.37 18.67
N TYR A 66 -10.98 -32.10 18.79
CA TYR A 66 -9.60 -31.71 18.56
C TYR A 66 -8.62 -32.15 19.66
N VAL A 67 -9.07 -32.30 20.91
CA VAL A 67 -8.24 -32.79 22.04
C VAL A 67 -7.71 -34.20 21.80
N GLN A 68 -8.45 -35.04 21.06
CA GLN A 68 -8.00 -36.40 20.74
C GLN A 68 -6.70 -36.41 19.93
N THR A 69 -6.52 -35.42 19.05
CA THR A 69 -5.32 -35.27 18.22
C THR A 69 -4.30 -34.32 18.85
N TYR A 70 -4.76 -33.29 19.57
CA TYR A 70 -3.95 -32.24 20.16
C TYR A 70 -4.15 -32.21 21.68
N PRO A 71 -3.35 -32.94 22.48
CA PRO A 71 -3.56 -33.01 23.92
C PRO A 71 -3.38 -31.67 24.65
N LEU A 72 -2.63 -30.73 24.06
CA LEU A 72 -2.39 -29.38 24.58
C LEU A 72 -3.32 -28.32 23.95
N LEU A 73 -4.51 -28.73 23.49
CA LEU A 73 -5.43 -27.83 22.78
C LEU A 73 -5.85 -26.64 23.65
N GLU A 74 -6.07 -26.86 24.95
CA GLU A 74 -6.53 -25.81 25.86
C GLU A 74 -5.48 -24.70 26.00
N GLU A 75 -4.22 -25.06 26.19
CA GLU A 75 -3.11 -24.09 26.28
C GLU A 75 -2.88 -23.38 24.94
N ILE A 76 -3.00 -24.10 23.81
CA ILE A 76 -2.89 -23.52 22.47
C ILE A 76 -4.01 -22.50 22.24
N ASN A 77 -5.25 -22.85 22.54
CA ASN A 77 -6.42 -22.00 22.29
C ASN A 77 -6.43 -20.78 23.23
N LEU A 78 -6.01 -20.95 24.49
CA LEU A 78 -5.81 -19.85 25.43
C LEU A 78 -4.75 -18.87 24.91
N SER A 79 -3.58 -19.39 24.51
CA SER A 79 -2.49 -18.58 23.96
C SER A 79 -2.91 -17.86 22.68
N ALA A 80 -3.62 -18.54 21.78
CA ALA A 80 -4.15 -17.96 20.55
C ALA A 80 -5.14 -16.83 20.84
N SER A 81 -6.00 -16.98 21.84
CA SER A 81 -6.96 -15.94 22.25
C SER A 81 -6.26 -14.68 22.75
N VAL A 82 -5.17 -14.82 23.52
CA VAL A 82 -4.33 -13.69 23.95
C VAL A 82 -3.66 -13.02 22.75
N VAL A 83 -3.10 -13.80 21.81
CA VAL A 83 -2.48 -13.26 20.59
C VAL A 83 -3.49 -12.48 19.75
N VAL A 84 -4.70 -13.02 19.55
CA VAL A 84 -5.78 -12.35 18.82
C VAL A 84 -6.18 -11.05 19.51
N LEU A 85 -6.30 -11.05 20.84
CA LEU A 85 -6.58 -9.83 21.61
C LEU A 85 -5.51 -8.77 21.38
N VAL A 86 -4.22 -9.11 21.55
CA VAL A 86 -3.11 -8.16 21.31
C VAL A 86 -3.10 -7.68 19.86
N ALA A 87 -3.29 -8.58 18.90
CA ALA A 87 -3.35 -8.24 17.48
C ALA A 87 -4.50 -7.27 17.16
N SER A 88 -5.66 -7.43 17.82
CA SER A 88 -6.81 -6.54 17.66
C SER A 88 -6.49 -5.11 18.13
N LEU A 89 -5.79 -4.97 19.26
CA LEU A 89 -5.37 -3.69 19.80
C LEU A 89 -4.34 -3.02 18.89
N VAL A 90 -3.37 -3.79 18.40
CA VAL A 90 -2.35 -3.30 17.45
C VAL A 90 -2.98 -2.87 16.13
N ALA A 91 -3.92 -3.65 15.59
CA ALA A 91 -4.66 -3.32 14.37
C ALA A 91 -5.45 -2.01 14.52
N GLY A 92 -6.09 -1.80 15.68
CA GLY A 92 -6.75 -0.53 16.01
C GLY A 92 -5.76 0.64 16.20
N GLY A 93 -4.62 0.38 16.84
CA GLY A 93 -3.61 1.39 17.19
C GLY A 93 -2.84 1.96 16.01
N PHE A 94 -2.66 1.22 14.91
CA PHE A 94 -1.91 1.73 13.75
C PHE A 94 -2.61 2.85 12.98
N ARG A 95 -3.92 3.05 13.17
CA ARG A 95 -4.69 4.15 12.57
C ARG A 95 -4.48 4.27 11.05
N PHE A 96 -4.48 3.13 10.36
CA PHE A 96 -4.29 3.07 8.90
C PHE A 96 -5.27 3.96 8.14
N GLU A 97 -6.51 4.05 8.63
CA GLU A 97 -7.55 4.93 8.08
C GLU A 97 -7.14 6.41 8.12
N THR A 98 -6.64 6.87 9.26
CA THR A 98 -6.16 8.25 9.41
C THR A 98 -5.05 8.54 8.41
N ARG A 99 -4.09 7.61 8.24
CA ARG A 99 -3.01 7.76 7.25
C ARG A 99 -3.55 7.80 5.82
N ALA A 100 -4.50 6.93 5.49
CA ALA A 100 -5.14 6.92 4.17
C ALA A 100 -5.84 8.26 3.89
N ASN A 101 -6.58 8.80 4.87
CA ASN A 101 -7.26 10.09 4.75
C ASN A 101 -6.28 11.25 4.55
N ILE A 102 -5.14 11.27 5.24
CA ILE A 102 -4.10 12.28 5.04
C ILE A 102 -3.56 12.26 3.61
N TYR A 103 -3.26 11.07 3.07
CA TYR A 103 -2.82 10.95 1.67
C TYR A 103 -3.92 11.37 0.69
N ARG A 104 -5.17 10.99 0.98
CA ARG A 104 -6.36 11.37 0.22
C ARG A 104 -6.53 12.87 0.09
N GLU A 105 -6.54 13.57 1.22
CA GLU A 105 -6.67 15.02 1.24
C GLU A 105 -5.57 15.70 0.44
N CYS A 106 -4.32 15.23 0.56
CA CYS A 106 -3.22 15.91 -0.09
C CYS A 106 -3.20 15.71 -1.60
N TYR A 107 -3.48 14.52 -2.14
CA TYR A 107 -3.57 14.40 -3.61
C TYR A 107 -4.80 15.12 -4.16
N LEU A 108 -5.91 15.22 -3.42
CA LEU A 108 -7.06 16.01 -3.84
C LEU A 108 -6.73 17.51 -3.90
N LYS A 109 -5.94 18.02 -2.94
CA LYS A 109 -5.41 19.39 -2.99
C LYS A 109 -4.47 19.59 -4.19
N LEU A 110 -3.58 18.64 -4.44
CA LEU A 110 -2.68 18.69 -5.60
C LEU A 110 -3.43 18.67 -6.94
N GLN A 111 -4.49 17.84 -7.05
CA GLN A 111 -5.35 17.82 -8.24
C GLN A 111 -6.12 19.14 -8.43
N ARG A 112 -6.60 19.74 -7.34
CA ARG A 112 -7.22 21.08 -7.40
C ARG A 112 -6.20 22.12 -7.85
N LEU A 113 -4.98 22.10 -7.31
CA LEU A 113 -3.88 22.98 -7.74
C LEU A 113 -3.60 22.84 -9.24
N GLN A 114 -3.56 21.60 -9.74
CA GLN A 114 -3.37 21.33 -11.17
C GLN A 114 -4.46 21.96 -12.06
N SER A 115 -5.71 22.02 -11.58
CA SER A 115 -6.83 22.61 -12.31
C SER A 115 -6.89 24.15 -12.25
N LYS A 116 -6.14 24.79 -11.35
CA LYS A 116 -6.16 26.26 -11.21
C LYS A 116 -5.33 26.92 -12.31
N ALA A 117 -5.87 27.99 -12.91
CA ALA A 117 -5.11 28.88 -13.77
C ALA A 117 -4.26 29.82 -12.89
N LEU A 118 -2.99 29.50 -12.71
CA LEU A 118 -2.01 30.27 -11.92
C LEU A 118 -0.73 30.49 -12.75
N SER A 119 0.07 31.47 -12.35
CA SER A 119 1.44 31.60 -12.86
C SER A 119 2.29 30.39 -12.44
N VAL A 120 3.42 30.16 -13.12
CA VAL A 120 4.34 29.04 -12.80
C VAL A 120 4.88 29.20 -11.37
N GLU A 121 5.24 30.42 -11.00
CA GLU A 121 5.83 30.78 -9.72
C GLU A 121 4.84 30.59 -8.56
N ASP A 122 3.60 31.06 -8.73
CA ASP A 122 2.55 30.90 -7.72
C ASP A 122 2.17 29.42 -7.57
N ARG A 123 2.10 28.68 -8.68
CA ARG A 123 1.81 27.25 -8.66
C ARG A 123 2.90 26.45 -7.97
N LEU A 124 4.17 26.77 -8.22
CA LEU A 124 5.30 26.12 -7.55
C LEU A 124 5.28 26.42 -6.04
N THR A 125 4.95 27.65 -5.66
CA THR A 125 4.85 28.06 -4.25
C THR A 125 3.74 27.28 -3.54
N GLU A 126 2.51 27.27 -4.09
CA GLU A 126 1.39 26.52 -3.51
C GLU A 126 1.68 25.00 -3.49
N TYR A 127 2.41 24.48 -4.48
CA TYR A 127 2.85 23.08 -4.47
C TYR A 127 3.77 22.77 -3.29
N LEU A 128 4.79 23.61 -3.04
CA LEU A 128 5.72 23.42 -1.93
C LEU A 128 5.02 23.54 -0.56
N ASP A 129 4.09 24.48 -0.43
CA ASP A 129 3.28 24.65 0.79
C ASP A 129 2.45 23.39 1.08
N ILE A 130 1.85 22.78 0.04
CA ILE A 130 1.14 21.49 0.19
C ILE A 130 2.12 20.37 0.56
N LEU A 131 3.36 20.38 0.08
CA LEU A 131 4.32 19.35 0.46
C LEU A 131 4.82 19.48 1.90
N ASP A 132 4.90 20.70 2.43
CA ASP A 132 5.35 20.96 3.80
C ASP A 132 4.34 20.48 4.86
N ILE A 133 3.04 20.65 4.56
CA ILE A 133 1.95 20.28 5.49
C ILE A 133 1.76 18.75 5.58
N TYR A 134 2.01 18.02 4.50
CA TYR A 134 1.63 16.62 4.37
C TYR A 134 2.83 15.67 4.42
N PRO A 135 2.73 14.51 5.09
CA PRO A 135 3.84 13.59 5.23
C PRO A 135 4.36 13.10 3.87
N ASN A 136 5.65 12.84 3.82
CA ASN A 136 6.28 12.32 2.61
C ASN A 136 5.80 10.89 2.31
N HIS A 137 5.75 10.55 1.02
CA HIS A 137 5.49 9.17 0.59
C HIS A 137 6.79 8.34 0.64
N SER A 138 6.68 7.01 0.55
CA SER A 138 7.87 6.17 0.44
C SER A 138 8.41 6.18 -0.99
N GLU A 139 9.72 6.05 -1.16
CA GLU A 139 10.34 5.79 -2.49
C GLU A 139 9.78 4.53 -3.15
N LYS A 140 9.36 3.56 -2.32
CA LYS A 140 8.70 2.33 -2.76
C LYS A 140 7.38 2.59 -3.48
N ASP A 141 6.65 3.64 -3.11
CA ASP A 141 5.39 4.02 -3.76
C ASP A 141 5.65 4.60 -5.15
N TYR A 142 6.79 5.30 -5.30
CA TYR A 142 7.26 5.79 -6.60
C TYR A 142 7.66 4.64 -7.53
N TYR A 143 8.42 3.64 -7.06
CA TYR A 143 8.75 2.46 -7.88
C TYR A 143 7.49 1.72 -8.37
N ASP A 144 6.49 1.61 -7.50
CA ASP A 144 5.22 0.98 -7.84
C ASP A 144 4.47 1.80 -8.90
N LEU A 145 4.52 3.14 -8.86
CA LEU A 145 3.97 3.99 -9.92
C LEU A 145 4.67 3.73 -11.24
N ILE A 146 6.00 3.81 -11.29
CA ILE A 146 6.77 3.67 -12.54
C ILE A 146 6.49 2.31 -13.20
N ILE A 147 6.50 1.23 -12.42
CA ILE A 147 6.28 -0.12 -12.94
C ILE A 147 4.83 -0.33 -13.36
N ASN A 148 3.86 0.02 -12.51
CA ASN A 148 2.43 -0.10 -12.84
C ASN A 148 2.08 0.69 -14.11
N HIS A 149 2.55 1.93 -14.19
CA HIS A 149 2.16 2.82 -15.28
C HIS A 149 2.91 2.53 -16.59
N THR A 150 4.19 2.14 -16.52
CA THR A 150 5.00 1.87 -17.72
C THR A 150 4.74 0.48 -18.29
N TYR A 151 4.61 -0.53 -17.43
CA TYR A 151 4.50 -1.92 -17.87
C TYR A 151 3.04 -2.38 -17.96
N TRP A 152 2.26 -2.18 -16.91
CA TRP A 152 0.90 -2.73 -16.86
C TRP A 152 -0.11 -1.87 -17.63
N GLU A 153 0.04 -0.55 -17.61
CA GLU A 153 -0.80 0.36 -18.42
C GLU A 153 -0.22 0.61 -19.82
N GLY A 154 1.04 0.23 -20.09
CA GLY A 154 1.71 0.45 -21.38
C GLY A 154 1.94 1.93 -21.74
N LYS A 155 1.87 2.84 -20.76
CA LYS A 155 1.96 4.29 -20.98
C LYS A 155 3.35 4.81 -20.65
N LYS A 156 3.90 5.64 -21.52
CA LYS A 156 5.20 6.29 -21.29
C LYS A 156 5.04 7.45 -20.30
N LEU A 157 5.76 7.38 -19.18
CA LEU A 157 5.90 8.50 -18.26
C LEU A 157 7.04 9.41 -18.73
N LYS A 158 6.79 10.71 -18.73
CA LYS A 158 7.76 11.74 -19.06
C LYS A 158 7.78 12.78 -17.95
N MET A 159 8.92 13.41 -17.77
CA MET A 159 9.10 14.55 -16.88
C MET A 159 9.86 15.61 -17.66
N GLY A 160 9.12 16.56 -18.24
CA GLY A 160 9.63 17.39 -19.33
C GLY A 160 10.11 16.52 -20.50
N ASP A 161 11.36 16.69 -20.93
CA ASP A 161 11.93 15.97 -22.08
C ASP A 161 12.47 14.57 -21.72
N ASN A 162 12.59 14.24 -20.44
CA ASN A 162 13.18 12.98 -19.99
C ASN A 162 12.11 11.90 -19.82
N ALA A 163 12.28 10.77 -20.51
CA ALA A 163 11.44 9.59 -20.31
C ALA A 163 11.84 8.86 -19.02
N LEU A 164 10.86 8.55 -18.16
CA LEU A 164 11.07 7.77 -16.94
C LEU A 164 10.99 6.28 -17.28
N VAL A 165 12.15 5.63 -17.33
CA VAL A 165 12.24 4.19 -17.62
C VAL A 165 12.54 3.44 -16.31
N PRO A 166 11.85 2.31 -16.03
CA PRO A 166 12.12 1.52 -14.84
C PRO A 166 13.53 0.91 -14.89
N THR A 167 14.33 1.18 -13.87
CA THR A 167 15.64 0.54 -13.67
C THR A 167 15.46 -0.94 -13.25
N PRO A 168 16.37 -1.86 -13.61
CA PRO A 168 16.30 -3.27 -13.18
C PRO A 168 16.16 -3.45 -11.65
N PHE A 169 16.79 -2.56 -10.87
CA PHE A 169 16.66 -2.54 -9.42
C PHE A 169 15.22 -2.26 -8.94
N MET A 170 14.50 -1.34 -9.60
CA MET A 170 13.10 -1.05 -9.27
C MET A 170 12.24 -2.28 -9.51
N TRP A 171 12.46 -2.97 -10.63
CA TRP A 171 11.78 -4.23 -10.99
C TRP A 171 12.01 -5.32 -9.96
N MET A 172 13.27 -5.59 -9.63
CA MET A 172 13.64 -6.58 -8.63
C MET A 172 12.97 -6.27 -7.28
N SER A 173 13.04 -5.02 -6.82
CA SER A 173 12.41 -4.57 -5.57
C SER A 173 10.89 -4.72 -5.60
N TYR A 174 10.23 -4.38 -6.71
CA TYR A 174 8.79 -4.54 -6.87
C TYR A 174 8.36 -6.00 -6.83
N THR A 175 8.99 -6.85 -7.64
CA THR A 175 8.65 -8.27 -7.78
C THR A 175 8.88 -9.01 -6.47
N PHE A 176 10.04 -8.80 -5.83
CA PHE A 176 10.34 -9.42 -4.54
C PHE A 176 9.32 -9.05 -3.47
N ARG A 177 8.97 -7.75 -3.34
CA ARG A 177 7.97 -7.29 -2.38
C ARG A 177 6.58 -7.89 -2.63
N HIS A 178 6.16 -7.98 -3.89
CA HIS A 178 4.86 -8.55 -4.24
C HIS A 178 4.81 -10.04 -3.96
N ILE A 179 5.81 -10.81 -4.40
CA ILE A 179 5.90 -12.26 -4.15
C ILE A 179 5.93 -12.53 -2.65
N PHE A 180 6.80 -11.83 -1.91
CA PHE A 180 6.92 -12.01 -0.47
C PHE A 180 5.62 -11.68 0.26
N TYR A 181 4.98 -10.55 -0.09
CA TYR A 181 3.70 -10.17 0.51
C TYR A 181 2.63 -11.26 0.29
N TYR A 182 2.41 -11.71 -0.95
CA TYR A 182 1.40 -12.73 -1.24
C TYR A 182 1.76 -14.09 -0.65
N ALA A 183 3.05 -14.45 -0.57
CA ALA A 183 3.49 -15.67 0.11
C ALA A 183 3.19 -15.63 1.61
N CYS A 184 3.46 -14.50 2.29
CA CYS A 184 3.11 -14.32 3.69
C CYS A 184 1.60 -14.36 3.91
N VAL A 185 0.81 -13.70 3.05
CA VAL A 185 -0.65 -13.75 3.11
C VAL A 185 -1.16 -15.19 2.94
N LEU A 186 -0.69 -15.90 1.91
CA LEU A 186 -1.08 -17.28 1.66
C LEU A 186 -0.75 -18.16 2.87
N PHE A 187 0.47 -18.07 3.39
CA PHE A 187 0.89 -18.84 4.55
C PHE A 187 0.03 -18.54 5.78
N LEU A 188 -0.24 -17.26 6.07
CA LEU A 188 -1.04 -16.83 7.21
C LEU A 188 -2.45 -17.44 7.19
N PHE A 189 -3.12 -17.45 6.03
CA PHE A 189 -4.49 -17.97 5.95
C PHE A 189 -4.57 -19.49 5.73
N VAL A 190 -3.62 -20.09 5.00
CA VAL A 190 -3.65 -21.53 4.69
C VAL A 190 -3.17 -22.38 5.87
N ALA A 191 -2.16 -21.93 6.63
CA ALA A 191 -1.60 -22.74 7.72
C ALA A 191 -2.65 -23.13 8.79
N PRO A 192 -3.54 -22.21 9.24
CA PRO A 192 -4.61 -22.57 10.17
C PRO A 192 -5.62 -23.56 9.57
N LEU A 193 -5.95 -23.46 8.28
CA LEU A 193 -6.85 -24.42 7.62
C LEU A 193 -6.26 -25.82 7.59
N ILE A 194 -4.95 -25.92 7.30
CA ILE A 194 -4.24 -27.20 7.36
C ILE A 194 -4.30 -27.75 8.80
N PHE A 195 -4.05 -26.91 9.80
CA PHE A 195 -4.15 -27.32 11.21
C PHE A 195 -5.54 -27.85 11.58
N LEU A 196 -6.63 -27.19 11.14
CA LEU A 196 -7.99 -27.68 11.39
C LEU A 196 -8.35 -28.94 10.60
N ALA A 197 -7.84 -29.08 9.38
CA ALA A 197 -8.14 -30.21 8.51
C ALA A 197 -7.32 -31.46 8.85
N TRP A 198 -6.18 -31.30 9.52
CA TRP A 198 -5.25 -32.39 9.81
C TRP A 198 -5.92 -33.58 10.54
N PRO A 199 -6.74 -33.39 11.59
CA PRO A 199 -7.45 -34.50 12.24
C PRO A 199 -8.52 -35.18 11.39
N LEU A 200 -8.98 -34.53 10.31
CA LEU A 200 -10.03 -35.08 9.42
C LEU A 200 -9.48 -36.05 8.39
N VAL A 201 -8.15 -36.09 8.17
CA VAL A 201 -7.53 -36.98 7.18
C VAL A 201 -7.55 -38.42 7.73
N PRO A 202 -8.32 -39.34 7.11
CA PRO A 202 -8.44 -40.71 7.58
C PRO A 202 -7.08 -41.41 7.47
N GLY A 203 -6.54 -41.85 8.61
CA GLY A 203 -5.27 -42.58 8.69
C GLY A 203 -4.44 -42.33 9.96
N TRP A 204 -4.75 -41.28 10.72
CA TRP A 204 -3.98 -40.91 11.92
C TRP A 204 -4.74 -41.10 13.25
N ALA A 205 -6.04 -41.39 13.21
CA ALA A 205 -6.87 -41.64 14.39
C ALA A 205 -6.79 -43.07 14.97
N CYS A 206 -5.89 -43.91 14.46
CA CYS A 206 -5.59 -45.22 15.04
C CYS A 206 -4.16 -45.22 15.59
N LYS A 207 -3.99 -44.71 16.81
CA LYS A 207 -3.11 -45.25 17.85
C LYS A 207 -3.43 -44.61 19.19
#